data_AF-A0AAN0NC28-F1
#
_entry.id   AF-A0AAN0NC28-F1
#
_cell.length_a   1.000
_cell.length_b   1.000
_cell.length_c   1.000
_cell.angle_alpha   90.00
_cell.angle_beta   90.00
_cell.angle_gamma   90.00
#
_symmetry.space_group_name_H-M   'P 1'
#
loop_
_entity.id
_entity.type
_entity.pdbx_description
1 polymer ?
#
loop_
_entity_poly.entity_id
_entity_poly.type
_entity_poly.pdbx_seq_one_letter_code
_entity_poly.pdbx_strand_id
1 'polypeptide(L)'
;MSHRDEITYNLTVVNTGEETLNKLSVKDAIPEGTTYVENSQTFDNLSSGTAIMKFENGTLYWDVNGVKKGETITLSFKVTVNELKKDDERSIRNVAYSSTPRTGTSNGRD
;
A
#
# COMPACT_ATOMS: atom_id res chain seq x y z
N MET A 1 -5.89 -15.72 28.44
CA MET A 1 -4.82 -14.88 27.85
C MET A 1 -5.36 -14.40 26.51
N SER A 2 -5.47 -13.09 26.30
CA SER A 2 -5.87 -12.54 25.00
C SER A 2 -4.62 -12.53 24.12
N HIS A 3 -4.61 -13.29 23.03
CA HIS A 3 -3.54 -13.22 22.03
C HIS A 3 -3.88 -12.06 21.08
N ARG A 4 -3.01 -11.04 21.07
CA ARG A 4 -3.07 -9.95 20.11
C ARG A 4 -2.25 -10.36 18.89
N ASP A 5 -2.91 -11.00 17.93
CA ASP A 5 -2.28 -11.42 16.70
C ASP A 5 -1.87 -10.19 15.87
N GLU A 6 -0.65 -10.21 15.35
CA GLU A 6 -0.15 -9.19 14.42
C GLU A 6 -0.23 -9.74 12.99
N ILE A 7 -0.80 -8.96 12.08
CA ILE A 7 -0.87 -9.25 10.66
C ILE A 7 0.05 -8.25 9.94
N THR A 8 0.97 -8.78 9.13
CA THR A 8 1.80 -7.97 8.23
C THR A 8 1.22 -8.04 6.81
N TYR A 9 0.88 -6.88 6.25
CA TYR A 9 0.47 -6.76 4.86
C TYR A 9 1.64 -6.34 3.98
N ASN A 10 1.78 -6.99 2.83
CA ASN A 10 2.77 -6.67 1.80
C ASN A 10 2.05 -6.43 0.47
N LEU A 11 2.25 -5.24 -0.10
CA LEU A 11 1.71 -4.84 -1.39
C LEU A 11 2.86 -4.76 -2.39
N THR A 12 2.72 -5.44 -3.52
CA THR A 12 3.73 -5.44 -4.57
C THR A 12 3.19 -4.66 -5.77
N VAL A 13 3.95 -3.65 -6.20
CA VAL A 13 3.65 -2.91 -7.43
C VAL A 13 4.80 -3.09 -8.40
N VAL A 14 4.47 -3.55 -9.62
CA VAL A 14 5.43 -3.75 -10.70
C VAL A 14 5.15 -2.71 -11.78
N ASN A 15 6.18 -1.98 -12.21
CA ASN A 15 6.05 -1.13 -13.39
C ASN A 15 6.20 -1.97 -14.66
N THR A 16 5.07 -2.33 -15.27
CA THR A 16 5.03 -3.07 -16.54
C THR A 16 5.02 -2.15 -17.77
N GLY A 17 5.07 -0.83 -17.58
CA GLY A 17 5.13 0.15 -18.66
C GLY A 17 6.55 0.37 -19.18
N GLU A 18 6.66 1.11 -20.28
CA GLU A 18 7.96 1.45 -20.89
C GLU A 18 8.66 2.61 -20.17
N GLU A 19 7.88 3.51 -19.56
CA GLU A 19 8.37 4.72 -18.90
C GLU A 19 8.58 4.52 -17.39
N THR A 20 9.46 5.31 -16.79
CA THR A 20 9.61 5.36 -15.33
C THR A 20 8.36 5.98 -14.70
N LEU A 21 7.75 5.28 -13.72
CA LEU A 21 6.62 5.83 -12.99
C LEU A 21 7.09 6.90 -12.01
N ASN A 22 6.59 8.10 -12.22
CA ASN A 22 6.69 9.22 -11.30
C ASN A 22 5.28 9.55 -10.81
N LYS A 23 5.15 9.91 -9.52
CA LYS A 23 3.87 10.17 -8.86
C LYS A 23 2.92 8.96 -8.86
N LEU A 24 3.46 7.75 -8.68
CA LEU A 24 2.65 6.58 -8.36
C LEU A 24 2.07 6.79 -6.95
N SER A 25 0.75 6.86 -6.84
CA SER A 25 0.08 6.97 -5.54
C SER A 25 -0.57 5.64 -5.20
N VAL A 26 -0.19 5.07 -4.06
CA VAL A 26 -0.82 3.88 -3.48
C VAL A 26 -1.47 4.26 -2.17
N LYS A 27 -2.68 3.77 -1.93
CA LYS A 27 -3.38 3.91 -0.65
C LYS A 27 -4.00 2.61 -0.21
N ASP A 28 -4.02 2.39 1.10
CA ASP A 28 -4.63 1.22 1.73
C ASP A 28 -5.29 1.61 3.05
N ALA A 29 -6.53 1.17 3.27
CA ALA A 29 -7.29 1.50 4.47
C ALA A 29 -7.05 0.45 5.56
N ILE A 30 -6.93 0.87 6.82
CA ILE A 30 -6.78 -0.08 7.93
C ILE A 30 -8.03 -0.97 8.00
N PRO A 31 -7.88 -2.31 7.92
CA PRO A 31 -9.01 -3.22 7.93
C PRO A 31 -9.86 -3.10 9.19
N GLU A 32 -11.18 -3.20 9.02
CA GLU A 32 -12.09 -3.24 10.17
C GLU A 32 -11.74 -4.38 11.13
N GLY A 33 -11.85 -4.09 12.43
CA GLY A 33 -11.51 -5.04 13.48
C GLY A 33 -10.02 -5.20 13.73
N THR A 34 -9.18 -4.31 13.18
CA THR A 34 -7.74 -4.22 13.47
C THR A 34 -7.35 -2.82 13.93
N THR A 35 -6.15 -2.70 14.50
CA THR A 35 -5.52 -1.43 14.87
C THR A 35 -4.16 -1.32 14.18
N TYR A 36 -3.88 -0.19 13.54
CA TYR A 36 -2.57 0.06 12.92
C TYR A 36 -1.45 0.00 13.95
N VAL A 37 -0.37 -0.71 13.64
CA VAL A 37 0.87 -0.65 14.42
C VAL A 37 1.63 0.60 13.99
N GLU A 38 1.66 1.60 14.86
CA GLU A 38 2.29 2.89 14.56
C GLU A 38 3.74 2.71 14.06
N ASN A 39 4.12 3.50 13.06
CA ASN A 39 5.44 3.46 12.41
C ASN A 39 5.82 2.13 11.73
N SER A 40 4.87 1.22 11.51
CA SER A 40 5.12 -0.02 10.76
C SER A 40 5.08 0.15 9.23
N GLN A 41 4.64 1.32 8.75
CA GLN A 41 4.61 1.63 7.33
C GLN A 41 6.03 1.73 6.75
N THR A 42 6.32 0.93 5.72
CA THR A 42 7.63 0.91 5.05
C THR A 42 7.50 0.74 3.53
N PHE A 43 8.64 0.87 2.84
CA PHE A 43 8.81 0.48 1.45
C PHE A 43 10.20 -0.15 1.25
N ASP A 44 10.33 -1.03 0.27
CA ASP A 44 11.59 -1.69 -0.11
C ASP A 44 11.61 -2.01 -1.62
N ASN A 45 12.75 -2.49 -2.12
CA ASN A 45 13.01 -2.88 -3.52
C ASN A 45 12.95 -1.72 -4.53
N LEU A 46 13.18 -0.49 -4.08
CA LEU A 46 13.25 0.71 -4.94
C LEU A 46 14.71 1.17 -5.11
N SER A 47 15.27 0.99 -6.31
CA SER A 47 16.71 1.17 -6.56
C SER A 47 17.22 2.61 -6.50
N SER A 48 16.43 3.58 -6.95
CA SER A 48 16.86 5.00 -7.02
C SER A 48 15.72 5.99 -6.86
N GLY A 49 14.56 5.53 -6.41
CA GLY A 49 13.36 6.33 -6.22
C GLY A 49 13.19 6.79 -4.78
N THR A 50 12.07 7.44 -4.51
CA THR A 50 11.65 7.83 -3.16
C THR A 50 10.18 7.49 -2.94
N ALA A 51 9.81 7.25 -1.68
CA ALA A 51 8.41 7.16 -1.28
C ALA A 51 8.16 8.09 -0.09
N ILE A 52 7.16 8.96 -0.22
CA ILE A 52 6.65 9.74 0.91
C ILE A 52 5.49 8.96 1.51
N MET A 53 5.59 8.68 2.80
CA MET A 53 4.62 7.88 3.55
C MET A 53 3.79 8.78 4.45
N LYS A 54 2.47 8.56 4.47
CA LYS A 54 1.52 9.31 5.30
C LYS A 54 0.44 8.38 5.82
N PHE A 55 0.03 8.60 7.07
CA PHE A 55 -1.16 8.01 7.65
C PHE A 55 -2.15 9.11 8.02
N GLU A 56 -3.35 9.09 7.46
CA GLU A 56 -4.41 10.03 7.81
C GLU A 56 -5.78 9.37 7.73
N ASN A 57 -6.66 9.70 8.67
CA ASN A 57 -8.05 9.24 8.68
C ASN A 57 -8.21 7.72 8.49
N GLY A 58 -7.33 6.92 9.11
CA GLY A 58 -7.37 5.46 9.00
C GLY A 58 -6.89 4.90 7.65
N THR A 59 -6.23 5.70 6.82
CA THR A 59 -5.70 5.28 5.51
C THR A 59 -4.20 5.58 5.43
N LEU A 60 -3.44 4.59 4.95
CA LEU A 60 -2.03 4.68 4.65
C LEU A 60 -1.85 5.10 3.19
N TYR A 61 -0.89 5.97 2.93
CA TYR A 61 -0.55 6.49 1.61
C TYR A 61 0.95 6.34 1.36
N TRP A 62 1.30 5.95 0.13
CA TRP A 62 2.65 5.96 -0.42
C TRP A 62 2.63 6.74 -1.74
N ASP A 63 3.29 7.90 -1.74
CA ASP A 63 3.55 8.65 -2.97
C ASP A 63 4.96 8.37 -3.44
N VAL A 64 5.05 7.55 -4.48
CA VAL A 64 6.29 6.94 -4.98
C VAL A 64 6.74 7.64 -6.27
N ASN A 65 8.03 7.94 -6.34
CA ASN A 65 8.69 8.46 -7.54
C ASN A 65 9.86 7.57 -7.93
N GLY A 66 10.10 7.42 -9.23
CA GLY A 66 11.29 6.76 -9.76
C GLY A 66 11.22 5.24 -9.84
N VAL A 67 10.03 4.64 -10.04
CA VAL A 67 9.92 3.19 -10.30
C VAL A 67 10.23 2.92 -11.77
N LYS A 68 11.41 2.40 -12.08
CA LYS A 68 11.88 2.15 -13.45
C LYS A 68 11.08 1.04 -14.14
N LYS A 69 11.19 0.96 -15.47
CA LYS A 69 10.62 -0.15 -16.25
C LYS A 69 11.07 -1.50 -15.68
N GLY A 70 10.12 -2.40 -15.44
CA GLY A 70 10.36 -3.74 -14.91
C GLY A 70 10.72 -3.79 -13.42
N GLU A 71 10.86 -2.64 -12.75
CA GLU A 71 11.16 -2.58 -11.33
C GLU A 71 9.92 -2.90 -10.49
N THR A 72 10.17 -3.48 -9.32
CA THR A 72 9.15 -3.88 -8.36
C THR A 72 9.38 -3.16 -7.04
N ILE A 73 8.40 -2.39 -6.58
CA ILE A 73 8.40 -1.84 -5.21
C ILE A 73 7.52 -2.68 -4.31
N THR A 74 7.97 -2.91 -3.09
CA THR A 74 7.19 -3.58 -2.03
C THR A 74 6.85 -2.56 -0.96
N LEU A 75 5.57 -2.41 -0.65
CA LEU A 75 5.05 -1.53 0.40
C LEU A 75 4.51 -2.42 1.52
N SER A 76 4.77 -2.08 2.79
CA SER A 76 4.30 -2.90 3.89
C SER A 76 3.79 -2.09 5.07
N PHE A 77 2.90 -2.70 5.84
CA PHE A 77 2.43 -2.18 7.11
C PHE A 77 1.93 -3.32 8.00
N LYS A 78 1.78 -3.05 9.29
CA LYS A 78 1.30 -4.03 10.27
C LYS A 78 0.05 -3.54 10.97
N VAL A 79 -0.81 -4.49 11.33
CA VAL A 79 -1.96 -4.25 12.18
C VAL A 79 -2.04 -5.32 13.27
N THR A 80 -2.65 -4.96 14.39
CA THR A 80 -2.99 -5.90 15.46
C THR A 80 -4.48 -6.21 15.39
N VAL A 81 -4.86 -7.47 15.50
CA VAL A 81 -6.28 -7.87 15.58
C VAL A 81 -6.88 -7.38 16.90
N ASN A 82 -8.02 -6.69 16.81
CA ASN A 82 -8.74 -6.23 18.00
C ASN A 82 -9.32 -7.43 18.74
N GLU A 83 -9.40 -7.33 20.07
CA GLU A 83 -9.83 -8.43 20.93
C GLU A 83 -11.18 -9.02 20.50
N LEU A 84 -11.24 -10.35 20.48
CA LEU A 84 -12.43 -11.15 20.21
C LEU A 84 -12.85 -11.87 21.49
N LYS A 85 -14.15 -12.16 21.65
CA LYS A 85 -14.59 -13.00 22.77
C LYS A 85 -14.31 -14.46 22.43
N LYS A 86 -14.36 -15.31 23.45
CA LYS A 86 -14.26 -16.76 23.27
C LYS A 86 -15.34 -17.21 22.28
N ASP A 87 -14.95 -18.02 21.31
CA ASP A 87 -15.80 -18.58 20.26
C ASP A 87 -16.34 -17.56 19.22
N ASP A 88 -15.87 -16.30 19.25
CA ASP A 88 -16.12 -15.32 18.18
C ASP A 88 -15.21 -15.60 16.97
N GLU A 89 -15.74 -15.39 15.78
CA GLU A 89 -14.99 -15.35 14.53
C GLU A 89 -15.17 -13.97 13.87
N ARG A 90 -14.11 -13.46 13.23
CA ARG A 90 -14.17 -12.24 12.44
C ARG A 90 -13.39 -12.41 11.14
N SER A 91 -14.02 -12.03 10.03
CA SER A 91 -13.32 -11.84 8.75
C SER A 91 -12.64 -10.47 8.73
N ILE A 92 -11.35 -10.44 8.41
CA ILE A 92 -10.58 -9.21 8.20
C ILE A 92 -10.31 -9.10 6.70
N ARG A 93 -10.78 -8.03 6.07
CA ARG A 93 -10.60 -7.76 4.63
C ARG A 93 -9.76 -6.51 4.42
N ASN A 94 -8.74 -6.63 3.59
CA ASN A 94 -7.87 -5.52 3.20
C ASN A 94 -8.03 -5.21 1.71
N VAL A 95 -8.06 -3.93 1.33
CA VAL A 95 -8.23 -3.49 -0.07
C VAL A 95 -7.39 -2.25 -0.32
N ALA A 96 -6.38 -2.41 -1.18
CA ALA A 96 -5.50 -1.34 -1.63
C ALA A 96 -5.88 -0.80 -3.02
N TYR A 97 -5.48 0.44 -3.29
CA TYR A 97 -5.65 1.11 -4.57
C TYR A 97 -4.34 1.74 -5.02
N SER A 98 -3.99 1.59 -6.29
CA SER A 98 -2.84 2.26 -6.91
C SER A 98 -3.27 3.06 -8.12
N SER A 99 -2.67 4.23 -8.34
CA SER A 99 -2.95 5.06 -9.52
C SER A 99 -1.72 5.85 -9.96
N THR A 100 -1.66 6.14 -11.26
CA THR A 100 -0.68 7.03 -11.87
C THR A 100 -1.41 8.19 -12.55
N PRO A 101 -0.79 9.36 -12.71
CA PRO A 101 -1.39 10.43 -13.50
C PRO A 101 -1.59 9.94 -14.93
N ARG A 102 -2.79 10.12 -15.49
CA ARG A 102 -3.05 9.81 -16.89
C ARG A 102 -2.16 10.69 -17.76
N THR A 103 -1.20 10.11 -18.47
CA THR A 103 -0.47 10.81 -19.52
C THR A 103 -1.41 11.03 -20.70
N GLY A 104 -1.68 12.29 -21.02
CA GLY A 104 -2.52 12.65 -22.16
C GLY A 104 -1.71 12.56 -23.46
N THR A 105 -1.94 11.52 -24.25
CA THR A 105 -1.64 11.52 -25.69
C THR A 105 -2.82 10.92 -26.45
N SER A 106 -3.85 11.73 -26.71
CA SER A 106 -4.71 11.50 -27.87
C SER A 106 -4.28 12.45 -28.99
N ASN A 107 -3.23 12.08 -29.72
CA ASN A 107 -3.04 12.59 -31.08
C ASN A 107 -3.52 11.50 -32.02
N GLY A 108 -4.79 11.58 -32.40
CA GLY A 108 -5.38 10.81 -33.49
C GLY A 108 -6.33 11.73 -34.24
N ARG A 109 -5.76 12.51 -35.17
CA ARG A 109 -6.49 12.90 -36.38
C ARG A 109 -6.50 11.65 -37.25
N ASP A 110 -7.68 11.26 -37.70
CA ASP A 110 -7.99 10.84 -39.06
C ASP A 110 -9.47 11.16 -39.33
#